data_AF-A0A528FDY9-F1
#
_entry.id   AF-A0A528FDY9-F1
#
_cell.length_a   1.000
_cell.length_b   1.000
_cell.length_c   1.000
_cell.angle_alpha   90.00
_cell.angle_beta   90.00
_cell.angle_gamma   90.00
#
_symmetry.space_group_name_H-M   'P 1'
#
loop_
_entity.id
_entity.type
_entity.pdbx_description
1 polymer ?
#
loop_
_entity_poly.entity_id
_entity_poly.type
_entity_poly.pdbx_seq_one_letter_code
_entity_poly.pdbx_strand_id
1 'polypeptide(L)'
;GVYNIVCTEPATNGGTFEVTDPTGKSIGKATVGVAFNKEIKFTIADATDFVAGDRFTVTVEADAEDFQYVAYNPAGADGSEVAVAIAINGVVTPADATAAIAVIARDAEVNGHQIEWPAGITAAAKADAVQALEARGIIIRN
;
A
#
# COMPACT_ATOMS: atom_id res chain seq x y z
N GLY A 1 8.14 0.58 -7.99
CA GLY A 1 8.65 -0.29 -9.07
C GLY A 1 8.00 0.05 -10.40
N VAL A 2 8.41 -0.62 -11.48
CA VAL A 2 7.91 -0.39 -12.85
C VAL A 2 6.81 -1.40 -13.21
N TYR A 3 5.62 -0.92 -13.54
CA TYR A 3 4.53 -1.73 -14.09
C TYR A 3 4.60 -1.71 -15.61
N ASN A 4 4.41 -2.87 -16.25
CA ASN A 4 4.34 -2.96 -17.70
C ASN A 4 2.91 -3.27 -18.15
N ILE A 5 2.42 -2.47 -19.09
CA ILE A 5 1.08 -2.59 -19.66
C ILE A 5 1.27 -2.85 -21.16
N VAL A 6 0.95 -4.07 -21.62
CA VAL A 6 1.28 -4.54 -22.98
C VAL A 6 0.02 -4.93 -23.73
N CYS A 7 -0.19 -4.38 -24.93
CA CYS A 7 -1.30 -4.75 -25.79
C CYS A 7 -1.15 -6.21 -26.23
N THR A 8 -2.12 -7.05 -25.85
CA THR A 8 -2.13 -8.48 -26.20
C THR A 8 -3.15 -8.80 -27.28
N GLU A 9 -4.31 -8.14 -27.22
CA GLU A 9 -5.40 -8.32 -28.17
C GLU A 9 -5.80 -6.93 -28.72
N PRO A 10 -5.19 -6.48 -29.83
CA PRO A 10 -5.56 -5.23 -30.47
C PRO A 10 -6.97 -5.32 -31.05
N ALA A 11 -7.70 -4.20 -31.04
CA ALA A 11 -9.02 -4.08 -31.64
C ALA A 11 -9.20 -2.66 -32.21
N THR A 12 -10.04 -2.53 -33.23
CA THR A 12 -10.36 -1.21 -33.80
C THR A 12 -11.08 -0.33 -32.79
N ASN A 13 -10.58 0.89 -32.57
CA ASN A 13 -11.03 1.81 -31.53
C ASN A 13 -11.05 1.17 -30.13
N GLY A 14 -10.10 0.28 -29.84
CA GLY A 14 -10.11 -0.55 -28.64
C GLY A 14 -8.82 -1.32 -28.40
N GLY A 15 -8.92 -2.36 -27.56
CA GLY A 15 -7.84 -3.30 -27.29
C GLY A 15 -7.80 -3.76 -25.84
N THR A 16 -7.15 -4.90 -25.63
CA THR A 16 -6.91 -5.48 -24.31
C THR A 16 -5.41 -5.53 -24.02
N PHE A 17 -5.04 -5.00 -22.86
CA PHE A 17 -3.69 -4.89 -22.38
C PHE A 17 -3.48 -5.77 -21.16
N GLU A 18 -2.42 -6.57 -21.15
CA GLU A 18 -1.96 -7.28 -19.97
C GLU A 18 -1.19 -6.31 -19.07
N VAL A 19 -1.56 -6.22 -17.79
CA VAL A 19 -0.87 -5.40 -16.79
C VAL A 19 -0.07 -6.29 -15.87
N THR A 20 1.23 -6.05 -15.79
CA THR A 20 2.17 -6.78 -14.93
C THR A 20 2.80 -5.86 -13.89
N ASP A 21 2.93 -6.37 -12.67
CA ASP A 21 3.56 -5.69 -11.56
C ASP A 21 5.10 -5.64 -11.70
N PRO A 22 5.80 -4.90 -10.83
CA PRO A 22 7.26 -4.82 -10.86
C PRO A 22 7.99 -6.15 -10.60
N THR A 23 7.30 -7.17 -10.11
CA THR A 23 7.84 -8.53 -9.91
C THR A 23 7.62 -9.42 -11.13
N GLY A 24 6.91 -8.93 -12.15
CA GLY A 24 6.57 -9.64 -13.38
C GLY A 24 5.28 -10.45 -13.29
N LYS A 25 4.51 -10.33 -12.21
CA LYS A 25 3.24 -11.03 -12.03
C LYS A 25 2.11 -10.23 -12.69
N SER A 26 1.24 -10.92 -13.41
CA SER A 26 0.01 -10.30 -13.92
C SER A 26 -0.92 -9.88 -12.78
N ILE A 27 -1.38 -8.63 -12.84
CA ILE A 27 -2.38 -8.07 -11.93
C ILE A 27 -3.75 -7.88 -12.60
N GLY A 28 -3.86 -8.28 -13.87
CA GLY A 28 -5.11 -8.32 -14.64
C GLY A 28 -4.99 -7.69 -16.03
N LYS A 29 -6.11 -7.71 -16.74
CA LYS A 29 -6.25 -7.12 -18.08
C LYS A 29 -6.94 -5.76 -18.01
N ALA A 30 -6.36 -4.76 -18.66
CA ALA A 30 -6.97 -3.46 -18.88
C ALA A 30 -7.61 -3.42 -20.28
N THR A 31 -8.81 -2.85 -20.38
CA THR A 31 -9.51 -2.65 -21.65
C THR A 31 -9.54 -1.16 -21.96
N VAL A 32 -9.29 -0.79 -23.22
CA VAL A 32 -9.41 0.60 -23.69
C VAL A 32 -10.79 1.17 -23.36
N GLY A 33 -10.83 2.40 -22.86
CA GLY A 33 -12.06 3.10 -22.46
C GLY A 33 -12.66 2.64 -21.12
N VAL A 34 -12.10 1.62 -20.47
CA VAL A 34 -12.55 1.11 -19.16
C VAL A 34 -11.52 1.41 -18.08
N ALA A 35 -11.97 1.87 -16.92
CA ALA A 35 -11.09 2.15 -15.79
C ALA A 35 -10.48 0.84 -15.23
N PHE A 36 -9.15 0.77 -15.22
CA PHE A 36 -8.41 -0.25 -14.50
C PHE A 36 -8.21 0.22 -13.05
N ASN A 37 -8.66 -0.56 -12.08
CA ASN A 37 -8.69 -0.18 -10.66
C ASN A 37 -8.12 -1.30 -9.77
N LYS A 38 -6.80 -1.50 -9.83
CA LYS A 38 -6.06 -2.46 -9.00
C LYS A 38 -4.97 -1.70 -8.23
N GLU A 39 -3.77 -2.27 -8.17
CA GLU A 39 -2.59 -1.66 -7.54
C GLU A 39 -2.27 -0.27 -8.12
N ILE A 40 -2.42 -0.12 -9.44
CA ILE A 40 -2.41 1.16 -10.14
C ILE A 40 -3.78 1.46 -10.77
N LYS A 41 -4.08 2.74 -10.94
CA LYS A 41 -5.38 3.22 -11.45
C LYS A 41 -5.21 4.11 -12.66
N PHE A 42 -5.83 3.74 -13.77
CA PHE A 42 -5.76 4.49 -15.03
C PHE A 42 -6.88 4.08 -16.00
N THR A 43 -7.02 4.85 -17.07
CA THR A 43 -7.85 4.51 -18.23
C THR A 43 -7.02 4.70 -19.49
N ILE A 44 -7.09 3.75 -20.42
CA ILE A 44 -6.41 3.87 -21.72
C ILE A 44 -7.37 4.54 -22.70
N ALA A 45 -6.98 5.68 -23.24
CA ALA A 45 -7.66 6.32 -24.35
C ALA A 45 -7.11 5.79 -25.68
N ASP A 46 -7.91 5.89 -26.74
CA ASP A 46 -7.53 5.48 -28.07
C ASP A 46 -7.82 6.58 -29.10
N ALA A 47 -6.92 6.70 -30.07
CA ALA A 47 -7.01 7.61 -31.19
C ALA A 47 -6.47 6.95 -32.46
N THR A 48 -5.33 6.27 -32.37
CA THR A 48 -4.79 5.41 -33.44
C THR A 48 -4.72 4.00 -32.90
N ASP A 49 -5.33 3.06 -33.64
CA ASP A 49 -5.44 1.66 -33.24
C ASP A 49 -4.09 1.09 -32.78
N PHE A 50 -4.07 0.57 -31.56
CA PHE A 50 -2.92 -0.12 -31.00
C PHE A 50 -2.65 -1.43 -31.75
N VAL A 51 -1.38 -1.81 -31.81
CA VAL A 51 -0.96 -3.12 -32.32
C VAL A 51 -0.46 -4.02 -31.19
N ALA A 52 -0.52 -5.34 -31.41
CA ALA A 52 -0.02 -6.30 -30.44
C ALA A 52 1.47 -6.04 -30.14
N GLY A 53 1.82 -5.96 -28.86
CA GLY A 53 3.17 -5.65 -28.38
C GLY A 53 3.41 -4.16 -28.06
N ASP A 54 2.49 -3.26 -28.41
CA ASP A 54 2.55 -1.87 -27.93
C ASP A 54 2.54 -1.84 -26.40
N ARG A 55 3.31 -0.92 -25.82
CA ARG A 55 3.53 -0.91 -24.36
C ARG A 55 3.55 0.47 -23.76
N PHE A 56 3.03 0.54 -22.54
CA PHE A 56 3.25 1.63 -21.60
C PHE A 56 4.03 1.10 -20.39
N THR A 57 4.90 1.94 -19.85
CA THR A 57 5.58 1.68 -18.58
C THR A 57 5.16 2.74 -17.58
N VAL A 58 4.65 2.30 -16.43
CA VAL A 58 4.31 3.18 -15.31
C VAL A 58 5.31 2.95 -14.19
N THR A 59 6.18 3.93 -13.97
CA THR A 59 7.12 3.91 -12.85
C THR A 59 6.44 4.53 -11.63
N VAL A 60 6.27 3.73 -10.58
CA VAL A 60 5.85 4.21 -9.26
C VAL A 60 7.10 4.22 -8.38
N GLU A 61 7.57 5.40 -8.01
CA GLU A 61 8.69 5.58 -7.10
C GLU A 61 8.15 6.01 -5.73
N ALA A 62 8.87 5.62 -4.68
CA ALA A 62 8.65 6.09 -3.33
C ALA A 62 10.03 6.36 -2.74
N ASP A 63 10.26 7.60 -2.35
CA ASP A 63 11.48 8.01 -1.67
C ASP A 63 11.35 7.81 -0.16
N ALA A 64 12.46 7.91 0.57
CA ALA A 64 12.47 7.70 2.01
C ALA A 64 11.50 8.67 2.74
N GLU A 65 11.35 9.88 2.20
CA GLU A 65 10.48 10.93 2.71
C GLU A 65 8.98 10.66 2.47
N ASP A 66 8.64 9.76 1.53
CA ASP A 66 7.26 9.33 1.28
C ASP A 66 6.77 8.32 2.32
N PHE A 67 7.69 7.66 3.04
CA PHE A 67 7.34 6.72 4.10
C PHE A 67 7.12 7.44 5.42
N GLN A 68 5.86 7.77 5.70
CA GLN A 68 5.45 8.38 6.95
C GLN A 68 4.71 7.37 7.82
N TYR A 69 5.03 7.36 9.11
CA TYR A 69 4.21 6.65 10.09
C TYR A 69 3.00 7.49 10.45
N VAL A 70 1.84 6.86 10.45
CA VAL A 70 0.58 7.43 10.94
C VAL A 70 0.07 6.59 12.11
N ALA A 71 -0.86 7.15 12.88
CA ALA A 71 -1.51 6.41 13.95
C ALA A 71 -2.24 5.18 13.38
N TYR A 72 -2.12 4.04 14.05
CA TYR A 72 -2.81 2.81 13.66
C TYR A 72 -4.32 3.04 13.59
N ASN A 73 -4.91 2.76 12.43
CA ASN A 73 -6.34 2.89 12.18
C ASN A 73 -6.85 1.57 11.55
N PRO A 74 -7.49 0.69 12.33
CA PRO A 74 -7.96 -0.60 11.82
C PRO A 74 -9.05 -0.51 10.73
N ALA A 75 -9.66 0.66 10.54
CA ALA A 75 -10.62 0.92 9.47
C ALA A 75 -9.98 1.65 8.25
N GLY A 76 -8.66 1.84 8.27
CA GLY A 76 -7.89 2.42 7.18
C GLY A 76 -7.90 1.56 5.91
N ALA A 77 -7.49 2.18 4.81
CA ALA A 77 -7.25 1.52 3.52
C ALA A 77 -6.04 2.14 2.79
N ASP A 78 -5.17 2.80 3.56
CA ASP A 78 -4.01 3.59 3.15
C ASP A 78 -2.71 3.04 3.75
N GLY A 79 -2.76 1.84 4.35
CA GLY A 79 -1.66 1.21 5.06
C GLY A 79 -1.70 1.44 6.58
N SER A 80 -2.49 2.40 7.07
CA SER A 80 -2.68 2.63 8.52
C SER A 80 -3.39 1.48 9.23
N GLU A 81 -4.06 0.59 8.49
CA GLU A 81 -4.71 -0.62 8.96
C GLU A 81 -3.74 -1.75 9.32
N VAL A 82 -2.44 -1.59 9.04
CA VAL A 82 -1.42 -2.58 9.39
C VAL A 82 -0.46 -1.98 10.42
N ALA A 83 -0.44 -2.52 11.64
CA ALA A 83 0.52 -2.10 12.66
C ALA A 83 1.94 -2.54 12.28
N VAL A 84 2.87 -1.57 12.18
CA VAL A 84 4.24 -1.82 11.70
C VAL A 84 5.34 -1.42 12.69
N ALA A 85 5.03 -0.57 13.66
CA ALA A 85 5.96 -0.03 14.64
C ALA A 85 5.22 0.45 15.89
N ILE A 86 5.95 0.68 16.98
CA ILE A 86 5.43 1.26 18.22
C ILE A 86 6.14 2.59 18.48
N ALA A 87 5.38 3.66 18.65
CA ALA A 87 5.91 4.97 19.02
C ALA A 87 6.45 4.93 20.47
N ILE A 88 7.68 5.45 20.68
CA ILE A 88 8.25 5.56 22.03
C ILE A 88 7.61 6.72 22.79
N ASN A 89 7.30 7.80 22.08
CA ASN A 89 6.61 8.97 22.61
C ASN A 89 5.44 9.33 21.68
N GLY A 90 4.29 9.65 22.28
CA GLY A 90 3.14 10.17 21.53
C GLY A 90 3.43 11.56 20.97
N VAL A 91 2.92 11.83 19.76
CA VAL A 91 2.95 13.15 19.15
C VAL A 91 1.62 13.38 18.44
N VAL A 92 1.16 14.63 18.46
CA VAL A 92 -0.02 15.07 17.70
C VAL A 92 0.46 16.12 16.73
N THR A 93 0.19 15.92 15.45
CA THR A 93 0.48 16.90 14.39
C THR A 93 -0.81 17.31 13.68
N PRO A 94 -0.88 18.55 13.15
CA PRO A 94 -1.85 18.93 12.13
C PRO A 94 -1.75 18.04 10.88
N ALA A 95 -2.79 18.03 10.05
CA ALA A 95 -2.88 17.18 8.86
C ALA A 95 -1.80 17.47 7.80
N ASP A 96 -1.24 18.68 7.80
CA ASP A 96 -0.21 19.16 6.88
C ASP A 96 1.19 19.23 7.51
N ALA A 97 1.39 18.54 8.64
CA ALA A 97 2.66 18.57 9.37
C ALA A 97 3.09 17.18 9.87
N THR A 98 4.40 16.98 9.93
CA THR A 98 5.06 15.78 10.44
C THR A 98 6.00 16.11 11.59
N ALA A 99 6.17 15.18 12.52
CA ALA A 99 7.14 15.31 13.61
C ALA A 99 8.04 14.07 13.68
N ALA A 100 9.34 14.29 13.83
CA ALA A 100 10.30 13.21 14.00
C ALA A 100 10.20 12.66 15.44
N ILE A 101 9.82 11.39 15.56
CA ILE A 101 9.78 10.66 16.83
C ILE A 101 10.59 9.37 16.74
N ALA A 102 11.08 8.91 17.88
CA ALA A 102 11.69 7.60 17.98
C ALA A 102 10.60 6.52 18.03
N VAL A 103 10.82 5.42 17.30
CA VAL A 103 9.92 4.28 17.22
C VAL A 103 10.68 2.97 17.41
N ILE A 104 9.97 1.95 17.88
CA ILE A 104 10.40 0.55 17.83
C ILE A 104 9.83 -0.03 16.55
N ALA A 105 10.68 -0.25 15.54
CA ALA A 105 10.28 -0.74 14.21
C ALA A 105 10.92 -2.10 13.85
N ARG A 106 11.55 -2.77 14.82
CA ARG A 106 12.30 -4.02 14.67
C ARG A 106 12.33 -4.82 15.97
N ASP A 107 12.93 -6.00 15.93
CA ASP A 107 13.12 -6.96 17.02
C ASP A 107 13.16 -6.34 18.41
N ALA A 108 12.07 -6.52 19.15
CA ALA A 108 11.88 -6.03 20.50
C ALA A 108 10.82 -6.85 21.22
N GLU A 109 10.95 -6.94 22.54
CA GLU A 109 9.86 -7.40 23.40
C GLU A 109 9.32 -6.21 24.18
N VAL A 110 8.01 -5.98 24.13
CA VAL A 110 7.34 -4.85 24.78
C VAL A 110 6.22 -5.30 25.71
N ASN A 111 5.96 -4.51 26.76
CA ASN A 111 4.85 -4.75 27.67
C ASN A 111 3.53 -4.24 27.06
N GLY A 112 2.61 -5.15 26.76
CA GLY A 112 1.29 -4.86 26.19
C GLY A 112 0.38 -4.01 27.08
N HIS A 113 0.66 -3.95 28.39
CA HIS A 113 -0.04 -3.06 29.33
C HIS A 113 0.36 -1.58 29.21
N GLN A 114 1.44 -1.27 28.50
CA GLN A 114 1.90 0.10 28.26
C GLN A 114 1.54 0.62 26.87
N ILE A 115 0.90 -0.20 26.04
CA ILE A 115 0.48 0.18 24.69
C ILE A 115 -0.84 0.93 24.78
N GLU A 116 -0.83 2.18 24.32
CA GLU A 116 -2.05 2.94 24.07
C GLU A 116 -2.66 2.50 22.75
N TRP A 117 -3.92 2.08 22.79
CA TRP A 117 -4.68 1.64 21.62
C TRP A 117 -5.69 2.70 21.18
N PRO A 118 -6.05 2.77 19.89
CA PRO A 118 -7.12 3.64 19.41
C PRO A 118 -8.41 3.46 20.21
N ALA A 119 -9.10 4.57 20.46
CA ALA A 119 -10.38 4.55 21.17
C ALA A 119 -11.39 3.65 20.44
N GLY A 120 -12.05 2.76 21.19
CA GLY A 120 -13.05 1.85 20.62
C GLY A 120 -12.47 0.67 19.83
N ILE A 121 -11.16 0.40 19.91
CA ILE A 121 -10.56 -0.77 19.26
C ILE A 121 -11.27 -2.07 19.68
N THR A 122 -11.51 -2.96 18.72
CA THR A 122 -12.09 -4.28 18.98
C THR A 122 -11.02 -5.28 19.40
N ALA A 123 -11.41 -6.35 20.08
CA ALA A 123 -10.48 -7.42 20.45
C ALA A 123 -9.84 -8.08 19.22
N ALA A 124 -10.60 -8.23 18.13
CA ALA A 124 -10.10 -8.78 16.86
C ALA A 124 -9.05 -7.86 16.23
N ALA A 125 -9.35 -6.57 16.06
CA ALA A 125 -8.41 -5.60 15.50
C ALA A 125 -7.13 -5.44 16.34
N LYS A 126 -7.23 -5.63 17.67
CA LYS A 126 -6.07 -5.68 18.54
C LYS A 126 -5.23 -6.94 18.32
N ALA A 127 -5.85 -8.11 18.16
CA ALA A 127 -5.16 -9.36 17.86
C ALA A 127 -4.45 -9.30 16.49
N ASP A 128 -5.11 -8.74 15.47
CA ASP A 128 -4.53 -8.57 14.13
C ASP A 128 -3.31 -7.62 14.18
N ALA A 129 -3.40 -6.52 14.94
CA ALA A 129 -2.27 -5.62 15.14
C ALA A 129 -1.08 -6.29 15.83
N VAL A 130 -1.34 -7.10 16.87
CA VAL A 130 -0.29 -7.87 17.55
C VAL A 130 0.39 -8.83 16.58
N GLN A 131 -0.39 -9.57 15.77
CA GLN A 131 0.16 -10.49 14.78
C GLN A 131 1.01 -9.76 13.71
N ALA A 132 0.58 -8.58 13.26
CA ALA A 132 1.32 -7.77 12.29
C ALA A 132 2.65 -7.24 12.84
N LEU A 133 2.70 -6.93 14.14
CA LEU A 133 3.92 -6.53 14.85
C LEU A 133 4.87 -7.72 15.08
N GLU A 134 4.33 -8.89 15.46
CA GLU A 134 5.10 -10.12 15.64
C GLU A 134 5.79 -10.56 14.34
N ALA A 135 5.11 -10.43 13.21
CA ALA A 135 5.69 -10.70 11.88
C ALA A 135 6.92 -9.82 11.56
N ARG A 136 7.11 -8.71 12.28
CA ARG A 136 8.25 -7.79 12.18
C ARG A 136 9.25 -7.94 13.34
N GLY A 137 9.08 -8.96 14.18
CA GLY A 137 9.93 -9.23 15.34
C GLY A 137 9.57 -8.44 16.60
N ILE A 138 8.50 -7.64 16.58
CA ILE A 138 8.03 -6.90 17.76
C ILE A 138 7.03 -7.77 18.52
N ILE A 139 7.49 -8.39 19.60
CA ILE A 139 6.70 -9.33 20.41
C ILE A 139 6.05 -8.57 21.58
N ILE A 140 4.73 -8.65 21.69
CA ILE A 140 3.97 -8.05 22.80
C ILE A 140 3.74 -9.10 23.88
N ARG A 141 4.16 -8.81 25.12
CA ARG A 141 3.92 -9.66 26.30
C ARG A 141 3.02 -8.94 27.29
N ASN A 142 2.12 -9.69 27.95
CA ASN A 142 1.27 -9.19 29.01
C ASN A 142 1.72 -9.76 30.35
#